data_AF-A0A931ZKC2-F1
#
_entry.id   AF-A0A931ZKC2-F1
#
_cell.length_a   1.000
_cell.length_b   1.000
_cell.length_c   1.000
_cell.angle_alpha   90.00
_cell.angle_beta   90.00
_cell.angle_gamma   90.00
#
_symmetry.space_group_name_H-M   'P 1'
#
loop_
_entity.id
_entity.type
_entity.pdbx_description
1 polymer ?
#
loop_
_entity_poly.entity_id
_entity_poly.type
_entity_poly.pdbx_seq_one_letter_code
_entity_poly.pdbx_strand_id
1 'polypeptide(L)'
;MKKIFLILIILLISVLIRLYYLLQIDPVINISSFSLNIVSIVLFWLFINTIFKQRTLIHLFSTLFLSISPWHIFLSKEGFAVNLMLIIVLIIMTLLIKYLYQNSIIFFVSISICILFILFPSNFMQTTYRSIFQNPQLVWLTDEQIREHGSSSLILRVSHNKLTNYINVVFNNYSNHFSFQTLFLDGDLYQKNRISEMGLMYLFDSILISLGLVYIIKTSNDYKPIIIWLLIAPIPTALSNNLQISLTSYSMVIPLIIISGVGFYFCFAWISKRIKQPCLRYLVFFIIFLLISWDVSRFLHQIYYHAIK
;
A
#
# COMPACT_ATOMS: atom_id res chain seq x y z
N MET A 1 11.34 20.70 -19.57
CA MET A 1 12.23 21.37 -18.60
C MET A 1 11.68 21.35 -17.16
N LYS A 2 10.71 22.19 -16.77
CA LYS A 2 10.25 22.29 -15.36
C LYS A 2 9.77 20.98 -14.71
N LYS A 3 9.03 20.12 -15.43
CA LYS A 3 8.54 18.83 -14.90
C LYS A 3 9.67 17.83 -14.60
N ILE A 4 10.65 17.74 -15.51
CA ILE A 4 11.81 16.85 -15.38
C ILE A 4 12.66 17.26 -14.18
N PHE A 5 12.87 18.57 -14.00
CA PHE A 5 13.60 19.10 -12.86
C PHE A 5 12.95 18.76 -11.52
N LEU A 6 11.63 18.88 -11.41
CA LEU A 6 10.89 18.50 -10.19
C LEU A 6 11.01 17.01 -9.88
N ILE A 7 10.93 16.14 -10.90
CA ILE A 7 11.10 14.69 -10.71
C ILE A 7 12.52 14.37 -10.25
N LEU A 8 13.54 15.05 -10.80
CA LEU A 8 14.93 14.88 -10.36
C LEU A 8 15.12 15.26 -8.89
N ILE A 9 14.45 16.32 -8.40
CA ILE A 9 14.46 16.69 -6.98
C ILE A 9 13.82 15.58 -6.14
N ILE A 10 12.67 15.04 -6.56
CA ILE A 10 11.99 13.95 -5.85
C ILE A 10 12.90 12.71 -5.76
N LEU A 11 13.56 12.37 -6.86
CA LEU A 11 14.51 11.26 -6.91
C LEU A 11 15.70 11.52 -5.99
N LEU A 12 16.23 12.75 -5.96
CA LEU A 12 17.32 13.12 -5.07
C LEU A 12 16.91 13.03 -3.60
N ILE A 13 15.71 13.49 -3.23
CA ILE A 13 15.16 13.35 -1.87
C ILE A 13 15.04 11.87 -1.51
N SER A 14 14.46 11.05 -2.40
CA SER A 14 14.34 9.61 -2.19
C SER A 14 15.70 8.94 -1.99
N VAL A 15 16.69 9.30 -2.82
CA VAL A 15 18.05 8.78 -2.73
C VAL A 15 18.68 9.16 -1.39
N LEU A 16 18.55 10.41 -0.94
CA LEU A 16 19.12 10.86 0.33
C LEU A 16 18.51 10.14 1.53
N ILE A 17 17.17 10.04 1.61
CA ILE A 17 16.47 9.35 2.70
C ILE A 17 16.89 7.89 2.76
N ARG A 18 17.01 7.23 1.60
CA ARG A 18 17.35 5.81 1.54
C ARG A 18 18.84 5.54 1.69
N LEU A 19 19.73 6.43 1.25
CA LEU A 19 21.17 6.34 1.57
C LEU A 19 21.38 6.45 3.07
N TYR A 20 20.67 7.37 3.73
CA TYR A 20 20.67 7.49 5.19
C TYR A 20 20.23 6.18 5.86
N TYR A 21 19.21 5.51 5.32
CA TYR A 21 18.74 4.21 5.79
C TYR A 21 19.73 3.05 5.49
N LEU A 22 20.31 3.01 4.29
CA LEU A 22 21.25 1.97 3.84
C LEU A 22 22.54 1.95 4.64
N LEU A 23 23.04 3.10 5.08
CA LEU A 23 24.27 3.20 5.87
C LEU A 23 24.18 2.48 7.22
N GLN A 24 22.99 2.02 7.61
CA GLN A 24 22.69 1.45 8.93
C GLN A 24 22.40 -0.06 8.89
N ILE A 25 22.41 -0.69 7.70
CA ILE A 25 22.06 -2.10 7.47
C ILE A 25 23.14 -2.76 6.57
N ASP A 26 23.29 -4.09 6.62
CA ASP A 26 24.26 -4.85 5.83
C ASP A 26 24.37 -4.39 4.36
N PRO A 27 25.58 -4.04 3.86
CA PRO A 27 25.72 -3.26 2.63
C PRO A 27 25.46 -4.04 1.33
N VAL A 28 25.68 -5.35 1.31
CA VAL A 28 25.76 -6.11 0.02
C VAL A 28 24.38 -6.45 -0.55
N ILE A 29 23.43 -6.94 0.26
CA ILE A 29 22.10 -7.34 -0.21
C ILE A 29 21.25 -6.11 -0.58
N ASN A 30 21.49 -4.98 0.07
CA ASN A 30 20.60 -3.83 0.04
C ASN A 30 20.84 -2.85 -1.12
N ILE A 31 22.00 -2.87 -1.78
CA ILE A 31 22.23 -2.03 -2.98
C ILE A 31 21.27 -2.45 -4.11
N SER A 32 20.99 -3.76 -4.23
CA SER A 32 20.06 -4.29 -5.23
C SER A 32 18.61 -3.86 -4.95
N SER A 33 18.13 -3.96 -3.71
CA SER A 33 16.77 -3.53 -3.33
C SER A 33 16.60 -2.02 -3.39
N PHE A 34 17.65 -1.26 -3.09
CA PHE A 34 17.67 0.20 -3.22
C PHE A 34 17.50 0.67 -4.66
N SER A 35 18.25 0.09 -5.60
CA SER A 35 18.17 0.46 -7.01
C SER A 35 16.78 0.15 -7.59
N LEU A 36 16.22 -1.02 -7.28
CA LEU A 36 14.84 -1.36 -7.64
C LEU A 36 13.82 -0.36 -7.07
N ASN A 37 14.00 0.09 -5.85
CA ASN A 37 13.10 1.07 -5.27
C ASN A 37 13.09 2.42 -6.00
N ILE A 38 14.25 2.92 -6.41
CA ILE A 38 14.34 4.14 -7.23
C ILE A 38 13.61 3.93 -8.56
N VAL A 39 13.84 2.79 -9.21
CA VAL A 39 13.15 2.41 -10.45
C VAL A 39 11.63 2.37 -10.25
N SER A 40 11.17 1.86 -9.10
CA SER A 40 9.74 1.80 -8.80
C SER A 40 9.09 3.18 -8.68
N ILE A 41 9.79 4.20 -8.15
CA ILE A 41 9.28 5.58 -8.08
C ILE A 41 9.14 6.18 -9.48
N VAL A 42 10.12 5.95 -10.35
CA VAL A 42 10.07 6.40 -11.75
C VAL A 42 8.93 5.73 -12.50
N LEU A 43 8.77 4.41 -12.34
CA LEU A 43 7.67 3.65 -12.95
C LEU A 43 6.31 4.09 -12.42
N PHE A 44 6.21 4.39 -11.12
CA PHE A 44 4.98 4.91 -10.53
C PHE A 44 4.62 6.28 -11.11
N TRP A 45 5.61 7.17 -11.32
CA TRP A 45 5.36 8.44 -12.01
C TRP A 45 4.82 8.21 -13.43
N LEU A 46 5.41 7.28 -14.18
CA LEU A 46 4.95 6.93 -15.53
C LEU A 46 3.53 6.38 -15.50
N PHE A 47 3.22 5.49 -14.55
CA PHE A 47 1.89 4.91 -14.34
C PHE A 47 0.82 5.96 -14.03
N ILE A 48 1.08 6.88 -13.12
CA ILE A 48 0.11 7.93 -12.84
C ILE A 48 -0.07 8.83 -14.06
N ASN A 49 1.02 9.10 -14.80
CA ASN A 49 0.96 9.90 -16.01
C ASN A 49 0.15 9.23 -17.15
N THR A 50 0.05 7.90 -17.18
CA THR A 50 -0.85 7.21 -18.13
C THR A 50 -2.32 7.33 -17.72
N ILE A 51 -2.62 7.35 -16.41
CA ILE A 51 -3.98 7.50 -15.88
C ILE A 51 -4.48 8.95 -15.97
N PHE A 52 -3.76 9.89 -15.36
CA PHE A 52 -4.24 11.26 -15.16
C PHE A 52 -3.60 12.23 -16.16
N LYS A 53 -3.88 12.02 -17.45
CA LYS A 53 -3.41 12.92 -18.50
C LYS A 53 -3.77 14.38 -18.14
N GLN A 54 -2.76 15.26 -18.15
CA GLN A 54 -2.83 16.71 -17.87
C GLN A 54 -2.83 17.14 -16.38
N ARG A 55 -2.98 16.27 -15.38
CA ARG A 55 -3.02 16.67 -13.94
C ARG A 55 -1.66 16.57 -13.25
N THR A 56 -0.72 17.42 -13.66
CA THR A 56 0.69 17.34 -13.24
C THR A 56 0.91 17.45 -11.72
N LEU A 57 0.08 18.22 -11.01
CA LEU A 57 0.22 18.37 -9.56
C LEU A 57 -0.11 17.08 -8.81
N ILE A 58 -1.11 16.31 -9.28
CA ILE A 58 -1.46 15.01 -8.68
C ILE A 58 -0.27 14.05 -8.83
N HIS A 59 0.36 14.02 -10.01
CA HIS A 59 1.53 13.16 -10.24
C HIS A 59 2.65 13.49 -9.26
N LEU A 60 2.97 14.78 -9.12
CA LEU A 60 4.04 15.25 -8.25
C LEU A 60 3.76 14.89 -6.79
N PHE A 61 2.56 15.20 -6.28
CA PHE A 61 2.21 14.89 -4.90
C PHE A 61 2.20 13.39 -4.60
N SER A 62 1.59 12.58 -5.46
CA SER A 62 1.62 11.12 -5.29
C SER A 62 3.04 10.57 -5.32
N THR A 63 3.89 11.00 -6.26
CA THR A 63 5.28 10.52 -6.31
C THR A 63 6.13 10.97 -5.12
N LEU A 64 5.91 12.18 -4.61
CA LEU A 64 6.53 12.66 -3.38
C LEU A 64 6.13 11.79 -2.20
N PHE A 65 4.84 11.51 -2.03
CA PHE A 65 4.38 10.65 -0.94
C PHE A 65 4.88 9.22 -1.06
N LEU A 66 4.94 8.63 -2.26
CA LEU A 66 5.59 7.33 -2.43
C LEU A 66 7.06 7.35 -2.00
N SER A 67 7.80 8.40 -2.40
CA SER A 67 9.22 8.49 -2.11
C SER A 67 9.54 8.52 -0.61
N ILE A 68 8.63 9.09 0.20
CA ILE A 68 8.79 9.27 1.65
C ILE A 68 7.97 8.23 2.45
N SER A 69 7.10 7.44 1.80
CA SER A 69 6.16 6.58 2.53
C SER A 69 6.84 5.53 3.43
N PRO A 70 6.33 5.32 4.67
CA PRO A 70 6.89 4.36 5.60
C PRO A 70 6.90 2.95 5.03
N TRP A 71 5.76 2.54 4.44
CA TRP A 71 5.59 1.23 3.82
C TRP A 71 6.64 0.95 2.73
N HIS A 72 6.87 1.90 1.82
CA HIS A 72 7.79 1.71 0.68
C HIS A 72 9.26 1.80 1.09
N ILE A 73 9.60 2.61 2.10
CA ILE A 73 10.96 2.67 2.66
C ILE A 73 11.25 1.41 3.46
N PHE A 74 10.35 0.99 4.34
CA PHE A 74 10.58 -0.17 5.21
C PHE A 74 10.77 -1.46 4.41
N LEU A 75 9.94 -1.70 3.38
CA LEU A 75 10.05 -2.87 2.51
C LEU A 75 11.28 -2.86 1.59
N SER A 76 12.06 -1.78 1.58
CA SER A 76 13.39 -1.80 0.96
C SER A 76 14.38 -2.73 1.69
N LYS A 77 14.14 -2.99 2.99
CA LYS A 77 14.93 -3.91 3.84
C LYS A 77 14.56 -5.39 3.65
N GLU A 78 13.28 -5.67 3.42
CA GLU A 78 12.73 -7.03 3.48
C GLU A 78 13.09 -7.91 2.26
N GLY A 79 13.72 -7.33 1.23
CA GLY A 79 14.41 -8.09 0.19
C GLY A 79 14.06 -7.67 -1.25
N PHE A 80 14.93 -8.11 -2.16
CA PHE A 80 14.86 -7.85 -3.60
C PHE A 80 13.52 -8.24 -4.22
N ALA A 81 12.93 -9.37 -3.82
CA ALA A 81 11.77 -9.96 -4.46
C ALA A 81 10.48 -9.12 -4.31
N VAL A 82 10.26 -8.50 -3.15
CA VAL A 82 9.07 -7.67 -2.88
C VAL A 82 9.09 -6.40 -3.74
N ASN A 83 10.25 -5.77 -3.84
CA ASN A 83 10.45 -4.57 -4.67
C ASN A 83 10.33 -4.91 -6.16
N LEU A 84 10.85 -6.07 -6.57
CA LEU A 84 10.70 -6.59 -7.93
C LEU A 84 9.21 -6.85 -8.25
N MET A 85 8.45 -7.45 -7.33
CA MET A 85 7.00 -7.65 -7.51
C MET A 85 6.28 -6.32 -7.74
N LEU A 86 6.59 -5.28 -6.95
CA LEU A 86 5.96 -3.96 -7.14
C LEU A 86 6.30 -3.34 -8.50
N ILE A 87 7.56 -3.46 -8.95
CA ILE A 87 7.97 -3.02 -10.28
C ILE A 87 7.17 -3.74 -11.37
N ILE A 88 7.08 -5.07 -11.28
CA ILE A 88 6.35 -5.88 -12.26
C ILE A 88 4.88 -5.49 -12.27
N VAL A 89 4.24 -5.35 -11.10
CA VAL A 89 2.84 -4.92 -11.01
C VAL A 89 2.65 -3.54 -11.64
N LEU A 90 3.54 -2.58 -11.37
CA LEU A 90 3.48 -1.25 -12.02
C LEU A 90 3.63 -1.35 -13.53
N ILE A 91 4.59 -2.11 -14.04
CA ILE A 91 4.78 -2.29 -15.49
C ILE A 91 3.53 -2.91 -16.11
N ILE A 92 3.01 -3.99 -15.54
CA ILE A 92 1.82 -4.66 -16.05
C ILE A 92 0.63 -3.72 -16.03
N MET A 93 0.41 -2.98 -14.94
CA MET A 93 -0.69 -2.04 -14.84
C MET A 93 -0.55 -0.87 -15.82
N THR A 94 0.67 -0.37 -16.06
CA THR A 94 0.90 0.65 -17.11
C THR A 94 0.53 0.12 -18.50
N LEU A 95 0.94 -1.10 -18.83
CA LEU A 95 0.67 -1.74 -20.11
C LEU A 95 -0.82 -2.04 -20.26
N LEU A 96 -1.44 -2.61 -19.23
CA LEU A 96 -2.86 -2.90 -19.17
C LEU A 96 -3.63 -1.63 -19.49
N ILE A 97 -3.40 -0.53 -18.76
CA ILE A 97 -4.13 0.73 -18.98
C ILE A 97 -3.90 1.31 -20.38
N LYS A 98 -2.67 1.22 -20.90
CA LYS A 98 -2.33 1.73 -22.24
C LYS A 98 -2.99 0.92 -23.36
N TYR A 99 -3.11 -0.40 -23.19
CA TYR A 99 -3.57 -1.32 -24.23
C TYR A 99 -4.99 -1.86 -24.03
N LEU A 100 -5.67 -1.48 -22.94
CA LEU A 100 -7.07 -1.80 -22.61
C LEU A 100 -8.03 -1.69 -23.81
N TYR A 101 -7.80 -0.70 -24.68
CA TYR A 101 -8.70 -0.36 -25.79
C TYR A 101 -8.11 -0.64 -27.18
N GLN A 102 -6.86 -1.09 -27.28
CA GLN A 102 -6.18 -1.27 -28.57
C GLN A 102 -5.97 -2.74 -28.95
N ASN A 103 -5.61 -3.62 -28.00
CA ASN A 103 -5.24 -5.00 -28.31
C ASN A 103 -5.72 -5.98 -27.21
N SER A 104 -6.70 -6.82 -27.54
CA SER A 104 -7.30 -7.80 -26.60
C SER A 104 -6.30 -8.86 -26.11
N ILE A 105 -5.37 -9.31 -26.95
CA ILE A 105 -4.39 -10.36 -26.60
C ILE A 105 -3.41 -9.86 -25.52
N ILE A 106 -2.86 -8.65 -25.70
CA ILE A 106 -1.93 -8.04 -24.73
C ILE A 106 -2.65 -7.77 -23.41
N PHE A 107 -3.93 -7.41 -23.46
CA PHE A 107 -4.76 -7.24 -22.29
C PHE A 107 -4.92 -8.55 -21.50
N PHE A 108 -5.33 -9.66 -22.14
CA PHE A 108 -5.48 -10.96 -21.47
C PHE A 108 -4.14 -11.50 -20.93
N VAL A 109 -3.04 -11.33 -21.67
CA VAL A 109 -1.70 -11.71 -21.22
C VAL A 109 -1.25 -10.87 -20.02
N SER A 110 -1.51 -9.56 -20.04
CA SER A 110 -1.18 -8.69 -18.90
C SER A 110 -1.95 -9.08 -17.64
N ILE A 111 -3.23 -9.41 -17.76
CA ILE A 111 -4.08 -9.86 -16.65
C ILE A 111 -3.64 -11.20 -16.09
N SER A 112 -3.37 -12.19 -16.95
CA SER A 112 -2.95 -13.52 -16.50
C SER A 112 -1.62 -13.45 -15.75
N ILE A 113 -0.66 -12.65 -16.24
CA ILE A 113 0.62 -12.42 -15.57
C ILE A 113 0.40 -11.68 -14.24
N CYS A 114 -0.47 -10.66 -14.20
CA CYS A 114 -0.74 -9.95 -12.95
C CYS A 114 -1.34 -10.87 -11.89
N ILE A 115 -2.32 -11.71 -12.27
CA ILE A 115 -2.94 -12.68 -11.38
C ILE A 115 -1.88 -13.68 -10.87
N LEU A 116 -1.00 -14.18 -11.74
CA LEU A 116 0.08 -15.07 -11.33
C LEU A 116 1.00 -14.39 -10.30
N PHE A 117 1.49 -13.17 -10.54
CA PHE A 117 2.35 -12.49 -9.58
C PHE A 117 1.65 -12.11 -8.27
N ILE A 118 0.35 -11.79 -8.32
CA ILE A 118 -0.47 -11.54 -7.15
C ILE A 118 -0.65 -12.82 -6.30
N LEU A 119 -0.71 -13.99 -6.94
CA LEU A 119 -0.89 -15.29 -6.29
C LEU A 119 0.42 -15.94 -5.81
N PHE A 120 1.59 -15.48 -6.29
CA PHE A 120 2.91 -16.00 -5.90
C PHE A 120 3.70 -14.98 -5.06
N PRO A 121 3.39 -14.81 -3.75
CA PRO A 121 4.26 -14.05 -2.87
C PRO A 121 5.60 -14.79 -2.67
N SER A 122 6.66 -14.00 -2.79
CA SER A 122 8.10 -14.29 -2.91
C SER A 122 8.80 -15.25 -1.91
N ASN A 123 8.09 -15.95 -1.03
CA ASN A 123 8.70 -16.99 -0.20
C ASN A 123 8.51 -18.36 -0.85
N PHE A 124 9.39 -18.68 -1.78
CA PHE A 124 9.52 -19.95 -2.50
C PHE A 124 9.69 -21.22 -1.62
N MET A 125 9.70 -21.11 -0.27
CA MET A 125 10.12 -22.18 0.66
C MET A 125 9.15 -22.46 1.84
N GLN A 126 7.94 -21.91 1.88
CA GLN A 126 6.95 -22.17 2.96
C GLN A 126 5.58 -22.59 2.41
N THR A 127 5.55 -23.39 1.34
CA THR A 127 4.36 -23.64 0.51
C THR A 127 3.39 -24.67 1.06
N THR A 128 3.68 -25.36 2.17
CA THR A 128 2.86 -26.49 2.62
C THR A 128 1.75 -26.16 3.63
N TYR A 129 1.72 -24.96 4.23
CA TYR A 129 0.73 -24.62 5.29
C TYR A 129 0.06 -23.24 5.15
N ARG A 130 0.02 -22.65 3.94
CA ARG A 130 -0.40 -21.24 3.77
C ARG A 130 -1.84 -21.03 3.31
N SER A 131 -2.53 -22.03 2.76
CA SER A 131 -3.94 -21.83 2.41
C SER A 131 -4.80 -22.02 3.67
N ILE A 132 -5.71 -21.08 3.93
CA ILE A 132 -6.63 -21.17 5.08
C ILE A 132 -7.43 -22.48 5.01
N PHE A 133 -7.73 -22.96 3.80
CA PHE A 133 -8.45 -24.20 3.53
C PHE A 133 -7.73 -25.48 3.98
N GLN A 134 -6.41 -25.43 4.19
CA GLN A 134 -5.61 -26.55 4.68
C GLN A 134 -5.33 -26.46 6.18
N ASN A 135 -5.78 -25.40 6.87
CA ASN A 135 -5.49 -25.22 8.28
C ASN A 135 -6.39 -26.15 9.13
N PRO A 136 -5.84 -27.20 9.77
CA PRO A 136 -6.65 -28.11 10.59
C PRO A 136 -7.29 -27.39 11.78
N GLN A 137 -6.68 -26.31 12.29
CA GLN A 137 -7.19 -25.53 13.45
C GLN A 137 -8.61 -25.02 13.24
N LEU A 138 -8.99 -24.72 12.00
CA LEU A 138 -10.34 -24.24 11.69
C LEU A 138 -11.39 -25.35 11.74
N VAL A 139 -10.99 -26.58 11.46
CA VAL A 139 -11.82 -27.77 11.64
C VAL A 139 -12.01 -28.08 13.13
N TRP A 140 -10.94 -27.96 13.93
CA TRP A 140 -11.04 -28.12 15.38
C TRP A 140 -11.97 -27.07 16.01
N LEU A 141 -11.89 -25.82 15.55
CA LEU A 141 -12.71 -24.72 16.06
C LEU A 141 -14.19 -24.90 15.69
N THR A 142 -14.50 -25.42 14.50
CA THR A 142 -15.87 -25.81 14.17
C THR A 142 -16.39 -26.92 15.08
N ASP A 143 -15.57 -27.94 15.33
CA ASP A 143 -15.98 -29.08 16.15
C ASP A 143 -16.18 -28.66 17.62
N GLU A 144 -15.36 -27.74 18.12
CA GLU A 144 -15.50 -27.18 19.47
C GLU A 144 -16.78 -26.34 19.61
N GLN A 145 -17.06 -25.45 18.66
CA GLN A 145 -18.30 -24.66 18.67
C GLN A 145 -19.56 -25.54 18.61
N ILE A 146 -19.52 -26.64 17.85
CA ILE A 146 -20.63 -27.61 17.80
C ILE A 146 -20.78 -28.34 19.14
N ARG A 147 -19.67 -28.70 19.80
CA ARG A 147 -19.66 -29.34 21.12
C ARG A 147 -20.22 -28.43 22.22
N GLU A 148 -19.82 -27.16 22.24
CA GLU A 148 -20.26 -26.19 23.26
C GLU A 148 -21.76 -25.91 23.24
N HIS A 149 -22.38 -25.89 22.05
CA HIS A 149 -23.79 -25.52 21.92
C HIS A 149 -24.78 -26.67 22.16
N GLY A 150 -24.32 -27.93 22.23
CA GLY A 150 -25.06 -29.10 22.72
C GLY A 150 -26.42 -29.43 22.08
N SER A 151 -26.86 -28.66 21.08
CA SER A 151 -28.21 -28.68 20.54
C SER A 151 -28.22 -28.84 19.03
N SER A 152 -29.09 -29.72 18.55
CA SER A 152 -29.13 -30.20 17.16
C SER A 152 -29.93 -29.30 16.21
N SER A 153 -30.07 -28.01 16.54
CA SER A 153 -30.89 -27.08 15.76
C SER A 153 -30.30 -26.83 14.37
N LEU A 154 -31.18 -26.67 13.37
CA LEU A 154 -30.77 -26.38 11.98
C LEU A 154 -29.99 -25.06 11.89
N ILE A 155 -30.34 -24.08 12.73
CA ILE A 155 -29.65 -22.79 12.83
C ILE A 155 -28.19 -23.00 13.23
N LEU A 156 -27.92 -23.87 14.23
CA LEU A 156 -26.57 -24.12 14.71
C LEU A 156 -25.69 -24.85 13.69
N ARG A 157 -26.26 -25.75 12.87
CA ARG A 157 -25.50 -26.42 11.80
C ARG A 157 -25.17 -25.49 10.64
N VAL A 158 -26.01 -24.50 10.38
CA VAL A 158 -25.75 -23.48 9.35
C VAL A 158 -24.75 -22.45 9.86
N SER A 159 -24.88 -22.02 11.13
CA SER A 159 -23.96 -21.05 11.73
C SER A 159 -22.57 -21.65 11.98
N HIS A 160 -22.49 -22.89 12.44
CA HIS A 160 -21.24 -23.59 12.75
C HIS A 160 -20.94 -24.63 11.66
N ASN A 161 -20.65 -24.14 10.46
CA ASN A 161 -20.15 -24.94 9.35
C ASN A 161 -18.72 -24.50 8.98
N LYS A 162 -17.92 -25.43 8.44
CA LYS A 162 -16.57 -25.16 7.93
C LYS A 162 -16.56 -23.97 7.00
N LEU A 163 -17.52 -23.90 6.07
CA LEU A 163 -17.65 -22.78 5.14
C LEU A 163 -17.86 -21.44 5.86
N THR A 164 -18.74 -21.41 6.86
CA THR A 164 -19.03 -20.20 7.64
C THR A 164 -17.80 -19.72 8.39
N ASN A 165 -17.04 -20.62 9.02
CA ASN A 165 -15.79 -20.26 9.69
C ASN A 165 -14.70 -19.82 8.72
N TYR A 166 -14.58 -20.44 7.54
CA TYR A 166 -13.66 -19.96 6.50
C TYR A 166 -14.00 -18.55 6.04
N ILE A 167 -15.29 -18.27 5.76
CA ILE A 167 -15.73 -16.94 5.35
C ILE A 167 -15.44 -15.92 6.45
N ASN A 168 -15.72 -16.25 7.72
CA ASN A 168 -15.45 -15.35 8.85
C ASN A 168 -13.96 -15.03 8.98
N VAL A 169 -13.09 -16.03 8.84
CA VAL A 169 -11.63 -15.83 8.91
C VAL A 169 -11.12 -15.00 7.73
N VAL A 170 -11.56 -15.31 6.51
CA VAL A 170 -11.20 -14.54 5.31
C VAL A 170 -11.68 -13.09 5.44
N PHE A 171 -12.91 -12.88 5.92
CA PHE A 171 -13.46 -11.55 6.13
C PHE A 171 -12.72 -10.77 7.22
N ASN A 172 -12.35 -11.42 8.33
CA ASN A 172 -11.57 -10.81 9.39
C ASN A 172 -10.17 -10.43 8.90
N ASN A 173 -9.49 -11.32 8.19
CA ASN A 173 -8.19 -11.05 7.58
C ASN A 173 -8.29 -9.89 6.58
N TYR A 174 -9.28 -9.91 5.70
CA TYR A 174 -9.54 -8.82 4.74
C TYR A 174 -9.76 -7.48 5.44
N SER A 175 -10.63 -7.45 6.45
CA SER A 175 -10.97 -6.22 7.17
C SER A 175 -9.77 -5.65 7.94
N ASN A 176 -8.89 -6.50 8.46
CA ASN A 176 -7.67 -6.09 9.15
C ASN A 176 -6.73 -5.28 8.25
N HIS A 177 -6.75 -5.47 6.92
CA HIS A 177 -5.95 -4.65 6.00
C HIS A 177 -6.40 -3.19 5.91
N PHE A 178 -7.68 -2.92 6.21
CA PHE A 178 -8.27 -1.58 6.18
C PHE A 178 -8.43 -0.96 7.56
N SER A 179 -8.05 -1.67 8.62
CA SER A 179 -8.19 -1.16 9.97
C SER A 179 -7.30 0.08 10.17
N PHE A 180 -7.83 1.07 10.89
CA PHE A 180 -7.06 2.29 11.21
C PHE A 180 -5.79 1.96 12.01
N GLN A 181 -5.89 0.95 12.88
CA GLN A 181 -4.79 0.51 13.73
C GLN A 181 -3.63 -0.07 12.90
N THR A 182 -3.90 -0.97 11.95
CA THR A 182 -2.84 -1.52 11.08
C THR A 182 -2.27 -0.49 10.11
N LEU A 183 -3.11 0.32 9.48
CA LEU A 183 -2.65 1.29 8.49
C LEU A 183 -1.87 2.45 9.11
N PHE A 184 -2.24 2.94 10.30
CA PHE A 184 -1.72 4.23 10.80
C PHE A 184 -1.11 4.21 12.21
N LEU A 185 -1.37 3.19 13.04
CA LEU A 185 -0.90 3.17 14.44
C LEU A 185 0.19 2.11 14.69
N ASP A 186 -0.14 0.86 14.40
CA ASP A 186 0.60 -0.30 14.87
C ASP A 186 1.26 -1.11 13.76
N GLY A 187 0.79 -1.02 12.52
CA GLY A 187 1.40 -1.75 11.40
C GLY A 187 1.04 -3.24 11.39
N ASP A 188 2.05 -4.08 11.13
CA ASP A 188 1.91 -5.54 11.06
C ASP A 188 1.83 -6.21 12.44
N LEU A 189 1.07 -7.29 12.51
CA LEU A 189 1.07 -8.17 13.69
C LEU A 189 2.39 -8.94 13.84
N TYR A 190 3.09 -9.19 12.72
CA TYR A 190 4.36 -9.88 12.71
C TYR A 190 5.49 -8.94 13.12
N GLN A 191 6.02 -9.13 14.33
CA GLN A 191 6.96 -8.20 14.99
C GLN A 191 8.19 -7.85 14.15
N LYS A 192 8.71 -8.78 13.33
CA LYS A 192 9.88 -8.49 12.48
C LYS A 192 9.62 -7.43 11.41
N ASN A 193 8.36 -7.29 11.00
CA ASN A 193 7.91 -6.41 9.94
C ASN A 193 7.20 -5.17 10.50
N ARG A 194 7.22 -5.00 11.82
CA ARG A 194 6.58 -3.91 12.54
C ARG A 194 7.63 -2.89 12.96
N ILE A 195 7.33 -1.61 12.75
CA ILE A 195 8.07 -0.52 13.37
C ILE A 195 7.32 -0.14 14.63
N SER A 196 8.02 -0.03 15.76
CA SER A 196 7.39 0.33 17.03
C SER A 196 6.63 1.65 16.92
N GLU A 197 5.37 1.66 17.36
CA GLU A 197 4.48 2.83 17.39
C GLU A 197 4.24 3.52 16.04
N MET A 198 4.39 2.77 14.94
CA MET A 198 4.07 3.27 13.60
C MET A 198 3.24 2.30 12.77
N GLY A 199 2.23 2.87 12.10
CA GLY A 199 1.48 2.20 11.05
C GLY A 199 2.29 2.02 9.76
N LEU A 200 1.66 1.36 8.80
CA LEU A 200 2.20 1.22 7.44
C LEU A 200 2.27 2.58 6.70
N MET A 201 1.39 3.50 7.04
CA MET A 201 1.32 4.86 6.48
C MET A 201 1.38 5.91 7.58
N TYR A 202 1.65 7.16 7.20
CA TYR A 202 1.68 8.28 8.13
C TYR A 202 0.30 8.60 8.68
N LEU A 203 0.25 9.19 9.88
CA LEU A 203 -1.03 9.60 10.48
C LEU A 203 -1.71 10.67 9.63
N PHE A 204 -0.96 11.60 9.04
CA PHE A 204 -1.52 12.62 8.16
C PHE A 204 -2.15 12.03 6.88
N ASP A 205 -1.67 10.86 6.41
CA ASP A 205 -2.25 10.19 5.25
C ASP A 205 -3.69 9.77 5.51
N SER A 206 -4.09 9.51 6.76
CA SER A 206 -5.49 9.18 7.10
C SER A 206 -6.47 10.29 6.71
N ILE A 207 -6.08 11.56 6.94
CA ILE A 207 -6.87 12.74 6.59
C ILE A 207 -6.86 12.92 5.07
N LEU A 208 -5.69 12.78 4.44
CA LEU A 208 -5.55 12.94 2.99
C LEU A 208 -6.30 11.86 2.21
N ILE A 209 -6.24 10.60 2.65
CA ILE A 209 -6.97 9.48 2.05
C ILE A 209 -8.48 9.74 2.15
N SER A 210 -8.97 10.18 3.31
CA SER A 210 -10.38 10.51 3.51
C SER A 210 -10.85 11.61 2.54
N LEU A 211 -10.07 12.68 2.40
CA LEU A 211 -10.37 13.77 1.46
C LEU A 211 -10.25 13.33 -0.01
N GLY A 212 -9.28 12.49 -0.32
CA GLY A 212 -9.08 11.90 -1.64
C GLY A 212 -10.26 11.04 -2.06
N LEU A 213 -10.77 10.17 -1.17
CA LEU A 213 -11.96 9.36 -1.42
C LEU A 213 -13.20 10.21 -1.67
N VAL A 214 -13.45 11.24 -0.85
CA VAL A 214 -14.58 12.17 -1.06
C VAL A 214 -14.48 12.87 -2.42
N TYR A 215 -13.28 13.28 -2.83
CA TYR A 215 -13.06 13.91 -4.12
C TYR A 215 -13.29 12.91 -5.28
N ILE A 216 -12.75 11.69 -5.16
CA ILE A 216 -12.86 10.63 -6.17
C ILE A 216 -14.33 10.24 -6.39
N ILE A 217 -15.11 10.06 -5.32
CA ILE A 217 -16.54 9.71 -5.40
C ILE A 217 -17.35 10.78 -6.13
N LYS A 218 -16.94 12.06 -5.99
CA LYS A 218 -17.62 13.21 -6.63
C LYS A 218 -17.13 13.50 -8.05
N THR A 219 -16.10 12.82 -8.54
CA THR A 219 -15.47 13.12 -9.83
C THR A 219 -15.66 12.00 -10.85
N SER A 220 -15.10 12.17 -12.05
CA SER A 220 -15.31 11.33 -13.24
C SER A 220 -14.95 9.85 -13.03
N ASN A 221 -15.36 9.03 -14.00
CA ASN A 221 -15.06 7.60 -14.05
C ASN A 221 -13.55 7.25 -14.08
N ASP A 222 -12.67 8.22 -14.31
CA ASP A 222 -11.23 8.01 -14.47
C ASP A 222 -10.55 7.43 -13.21
N TYR A 223 -11.14 7.65 -12.03
CA TYR A 223 -10.61 7.18 -10.74
C TYR A 223 -11.14 5.80 -10.31
N LYS A 224 -12.19 5.27 -10.98
CA LYS A 224 -12.76 3.95 -10.69
C LYS A 224 -11.74 2.79 -10.67
N PRO A 225 -10.79 2.67 -11.62
CA PRO A 225 -9.82 1.57 -11.58
C PRO A 225 -8.94 1.58 -10.32
N ILE A 226 -8.68 2.75 -9.73
CA ILE A 226 -7.88 2.87 -8.51
C ILE A 226 -8.63 2.35 -7.29
N ILE A 227 -9.94 2.63 -7.19
CA ILE A 227 -10.79 2.08 -6.12
C ILE A 227 -10.89 0.56 -6.26
N ILE A 228 -11.10 0.07 -7.48
CA ILE A 228 -11.19 -1.37 -7.75
C ILE A 228 -9.87 -2.05 -7.36
N TRP A 229 -8.72 -1.46 -7.70
CA TRP A 229 -7.42 -1.96 -7.26
C TRP A 229 -7.32 -1.96 -5.73
N LEU A 230 -7.67 -0.86 -5.06
CA LEU A 230 -7.64 -0.79 -3.59
C LEU A 230 -8.39 -1.96 -2.94
N LEU A 231 -9.56 -2.33 -3.48
CA LEU A 231 -10.38 -3.42 -2.96
C LEU A 231 -9.85 -4.82 -3.31
N ILE A 232 -9.18 -4.98 -4.45
CA ILE A 232 -8.64 -6.26 -4.93
C ILE A 232 -7.30 -6.60 -4.27
N ALA A 233 -6.47 -5.59 -3.96
CA ALA A 233 -5.12 -5.78 -3.45
C ALA A 233 -5.01 -6.70 -2.21
N PRO A 234 -5.96 -6.68 -1.23
CA PRO A 234 -5.91 -7.54 -0.04
C PRO A 234 -6.59 -8.91 -0.20
N ILE A 235 -7.17 -9.21 -1.36
CA ILE A 235 -7.84 -10.51 -1.59
C ILE A 235 -6.87 -11.70 -1.46
N PRO A 236 -5.66 -11.69 -2.05
CA PRO A 236 -4.74 -12.82 -1.99
C PRO A 236 -4.27 -13.09 -0.56
N THR A 237 -4.13 -12.02 0.22
CA THR A 237 -3.64 -12.06 1.60
C THR A 237 -4.72 -12.53 2.54
N ALA A 238 -5.97 -12.09 2.33
CA ALA A 238 -7.14 -12.56 3.06
C ALA A 238 -7.40 -14.06 2.91
N LEU A 239 -7.00 -14.66 1.79
CA LEU A 239 -7.07 -16.10 1.51
C LEU A 239 -5.88 -16.89 2.06
N SER A 240 -4.83 -16.20 2.49
CA SER A 240 -3.62 -16.79 3.04
C SER A 240 -3.66 -16.82 4.57
N ASN A 241 -3.06 -17.85 5.15
CA ASN A 241 -2.90 -18.03 6.59
C ASN A 241 -1.67 -17.25 7.12
N ASN A 242 -1.22 -16.21 6.41
CA ASN A 242 -0.03 -15.44 6.76
C ASN A 242 -0.41 -14.17 7.51
N LEU A 243 0.32 -13.88 8.59
CA LEU A 243 0.15 -12.68 9.41
C LEU A 243 0.95 -11.46 8.90
N GLN A 244 1.63 -11.58 7.76
CA GLN A 244 2.52 -10.56 7.19
C GLN A 244 1.77 -9.67 6.19
N ILE A 245 0.98 -8.72 6.70
CA ILE A 245 0.13 -7.83 5.90
C ILE A 245 0.98 -6.91 5.02
N SER A 246 2.07 -6.34 5.57
CA SER A 246 2.96 -5.39 4.88
C SER A 246 3.54 -5.93 3.58
N LEU A 247 4.06 -7.17 3.60
CA LEU A 247 4.70 -7.82 2.45
C LEU A 247 3.68 -8.27 1.41
N THR A 248 2.62 -8.90 1.87
CA THR A 248 1.71 -9.64 1.01
C THR A 248 0.68 -8.71 0.34
N SER A 249 0.31 -7.60 1.01
CA SER A 249 -0.56 -6.57 0.45
C SER A 249 0.22 -5.35 -0.06
N TYR A 250 1.52 -5.49 -0.37
CA TYR A 250 2.34 -4.35 -0.78
C TYR A 250 1.79 -3.62 -2.01
N SER A 251 1.07 -4.32 -2.89
CA SER A 251 0.40 -3.70 -4.05
C SER A 251 -0.67 -2.66 -3.66
N MET A 252 -1.19 -2.71 -2.43
CA MET A 252 -2.16 -1.76 -1.86
C MET A 252 -1.56 -0.36 -1.62
N VAL A 253 -0.25 -0.27 -1.45
CA VAL A 253 0.48 1.00 -1.28
C VAL A 253 0.23 1.96 -2.43
N ILE A 254 0.18 1.43 -3.66
CA ILE A 254 0.02 2.20 -4.88
C ILE A 254 -1.32 2.97 -4.89
N PRO A 255 -2.50 2.32 -4.79
CA PRO A 255 -3.76 3.04 -4.78
C PRO A 255 -3.89 3.98 -3.56
N LEU A 256 -3.43 3.59 -2.37
CA LEU A 256 -3.50 4.45 -1.17
C LEU A 256 -2.72 5.76 -1.35
N ILE A 257 -1.53 5.72 -1.93
CA ILE A 257 -0.70 6.91 -2.16
C ILE A 257 -1.27 7.78 -3.29
N ILE A 258 -1.86 7.17 -4.32
CA ILE A 258 -2.57 7.93 -5.35
C ILE A 258 -3.72 8.71 -4.71
N ILE A 259 -4.52 8.05 -3.87
CA ILE A 259 -5.64 8.67 -3.16
C ILE A 259 -5.14 9.78 -2.21
N SER A 260 -4.06 9.55 -1.46
CA SER A 260 -3.43 10.58 -0.61
C SER A 260 -2.96 11.80 -1.43
N GLY A 261 -2.29 11.58 -2.56
CA GLY A 261 -1.86 12.65 -3.46
C GLY A 261 -3.01 13.45 -4.08
N VAL A 262 -4.12 12.78 -4.42
CA VAL A 262 -5.37 13.43 -4.87
C VAL A 262 -5.99 14.25 -3.73
N GLY A 263 -6.02 13.71 -2.50
CA GLY A 263 -6.48 14.41 -1.31
C GLY A 263 -5.67 15.68 -1.05
N PHE A 264 -4.34 15.60 -1.15
CA PHE A 264 -3.47 16.76 -0.98
C PHE A 264 -3.66 17.80 -2.09
N TYR A 265 -3.83 17.36 -3.34
CA TYR A 265 -4.19 18.26 -4.44
C TYR A 265 -5.49 19.01 -4.16
N PHE A 266 -6.51 18.31 -3.65
CA PHE A 266 -7.78 18.92 -3.27
C PHE A 266 -7.61 19.94 -2.13
N CYS A 267 -6.87 19.59 -1.08
CA CYS A 267 -6.51 20.54 0.00
C CYS A 267 -5.81 21.77 -0.56
N PHE A 268 -4.79 21.59 -1.40
CA PHE A 268 -4.02 22.65 -2.01
C PHE A 268 -4.89 23.59 -2.85
N ALA A 269 -5.77 23.02 -3.69
CA ALA A 269 -6.70 23.79 -4.51
C ALA A 269 -7.74 24.54 -3.66
N TRP A 270 -8.23 23.93 -2.58
CA TRP A 270 -9.21 24.55 -1.68
C TRP A 270 -8.61 25.72 -0.90
N ILE A 271 -7.43 25.54 -0.30
CA ILE A 271 -6.68 26.56 0.44
C ILE A 271 -6.36 27.74 -0.49
N SER A 272 -5.81 27.46 -1.67
CA SER A 272 -5.42 28.51 -2.63
C SER A 272 -6.59 29.30 -3.18
N LYS A 273 -7.79 28.71 -3.26
CA LYS A 273 -9.03 29.40 -3.67
C LYS A 273 -9.67 30.21 -2.55
N ARG A 274 -9.65 29.72 -1.30
CA ARG A 274 -10.31 30.36 -0.15
C ARG A 274 -9.48 31.50 0.46
N ILE A 275 -8.15 31.34 0.53
CA ILE A 275 -7.25 32.33 1.15
C ILE A 275 -6.58 33.15 0.05
N LYS A 276 -7.12 34.37 -0.18
CA LYS A 276 -6.59 35.31 -1.19
C LYS A 276 -5.32 36.04 -0.72
N GLN A 277 -5.18 36.26 0.59
CA GLN A 277 -4.01 36.94 1.16
C GLN A 277 -2.76 36.03 1.08
N PRO A 278 -1.67 36.46 0.42
CA PRO A 278 -0.51 35.59 0.19
C PRO A 278 0.19 35.20 1.48
N CYS A 279 0.38 36.13 2.43
CA CYS A 279 1.05 35.86 3.71
C CYS A 279 0.34 34.75 4.51
N LEU A 280 -0.99 34.85 4.66
CA LEU A 280 -1.78 33.85 5.38
C LEU A 280 -1.76 32.50 4.68
N ARG A 281 -1.78 32.50 3.34
CA ARG A 281 -1.67 31.26 2.54
C ARG A 281 -0.33 30.57 2.73
N TYR A 282 0.78 31.32 2.71
CA TYR A 282 2.12 30.76 2.95
C TYR A 282 2.26 30.25 4.38
N LEU A 283 1.71 30.95 5.37
CA LEU A 283 1.69 30.52 6.76
C LEU A 283 0.96 29.18 6.93
N VAL A 284 -0.22 29.02 6.33
CA VAL A 284 -0.97 27.75 6.37
C VAL A 284 -0.17 26.60 5.74
N PHE A 285 0.44 26.82 4.57
CA PHE A 285 1.28 25.78 3.95
C PHE A 285 2.54 25.48 4.75
N PHE A 286 3.11 26.47 5.43
CA PHE A 286 4.25 26.27 6.33
C PHE A 286 3.88 25.40 7.53
N ILE A 287 2.70 25.62 8.14
CA ILE A 287 2.20 24.76 9.22
C ILE A 287 1.99 23.33 8.72
N ILE A 288 1.37 23.14 7.55
CA ILE A 288 1.18 21.81 6.95
C ILE A 288 2.53 21.12 6.71
N PHE A 289 3.52 21.87 6.21
CA PHE A 289 4.87 21.36 6.00
C PHE A 289 5.52 20.93 7.32
N LEU A 290 5.41 21.73 8.38
CA LEU A 290 5.92 21.37 9.71
C LEU A 290 5.28 20.07 10.23
N LEU A 291 3.95 19.92 10.11
CA LEU A 291 3.26 18.71 10.53
C LEU A 291 3.74 17.46 9.79
N ILE A 292 3.89 17.53 8.46
CA ILE A 292 4.43 16.43 7.66
C ILE A 292 5.88 16.13 8.07
N SER A 293 6.71 17.17 8.22
CA SER A 293 8.11 17.01 8.59
C SER A 293 8.29 16.36 9.97
N TRP A 294 7.39 16.66 10.91
CA TRP A 294 7.40 16.07 12.24
C TRP A 294 7.07 14.57 12.19
N ASP A 295 6.07 14.16 11.41
CA ASP A 295 5.69 12.74 11.27
C ASP A 295 6.79 11.94 10.55
N VAL A 296 7.41 12.52 9.52
CA VAL A 296 8.57 11.92 8.83
C VAL A 296 9.77 11.79 9.77
N SER A 297 10.05 12.81 10.60
CA SER A 297 11.12 12.75 11.59
C SER A 297 10.87 11.68 12.65
N ARG A 298 9.63 11.55 13.12
CA ARG A 298 9.22 10.48 14.05
C ARG A 298 9.48 9.10 13.44
N PHE A 299 9.17 8.91 12.15
CA PHE A 299 9.41 7.66 11.44
C PHE A 299 10.89 7.31 11.36
N LEU A 300 11.71 8.26 10.94
CA LEU A 300 13.16 8.07 10.86
C LEU A 300 13.76 7.76 12.24
N HIS A 301 13.28 8.42 13.30
CA HIS A 301 13.69 8.14 14.67
C HIS A 301 13.31 6.72 15.11
N GLN A 302 12.07 6.29 14.88
CA GLN A 302 11.60 4.96 15.27
C GLN A 302 12.37 3.85 14.54
N ILE A 303 12.63 4.03 13.25
CA ILE A 303 13.49 3.14 12.50
C ILE A 303 14.89 3.04 13.12
N TYR A 304 15.50 4.19 13.41
CA TYR A 304 16.89 4.25 13.87
C TYR A 304 17.09 3.56 15.22
N TYR A 305 16.19 3.84 16.17
CA TYR A 305 16.36 3.40 17.56
C TYR A 305 15.71 2.05 17.88
N HIS A 306 14.64 1.68 17.17
CA HIS A 306 13.80 0.53 17.55
C HIS A 306 13.73 -0.58 16.49
N ALA A 307 14.00 -0.31 15.21
CA ALA A 307 13.87 -1.33 14.14
C ALA A 307 15.19 -2.06 13.78
N ILE A 308 16.32 -1.63 14.35
CA ILE A 308 17.68 -2.13 14.04
C ILE A 308 18.28 -2.97 15.20
N LYS A 309 17.58 -3.10 16.34
CA LYS A 309 17.92 -4.04 17.41
C LYS A 309 17.11 -5.32 17.29
#